data_AF-A0A930K8G9-F1
#
_entry.id   AF-A0A930K8G9-F1
#
_cell.length_a   1.000
_cell.length_b   1.000
_cell.length_c   1.000
_cell.angle_alpha   90.00
_cell.angle_beta   90.00
_cell.angle_gamma   90.00
#
_symmetry.space_group_name_H-M   'P 1'
#
loop_
_entity.id
_entity.type
_entity.pdbx_description
1 polymer ?
#
loop_
_entity_poly.entity_id
_entity_poly.type
_entity_poly.pdbx_seq_one_letter_code
_entity_poly.pdbx_strand_id
1 'polypeptide(L)'
;MKKWLVIICFLTCWLGASAQNLRDVWIDMPDTISPYLNKSLRTELADYVKMGVDPAVKNLLDDTTRIERMTKNYMLVQLSKASSLEIKLLDNSTIALVQTWKGPVAESKLSLFNQQWQAHAMVILPQETIEKPDTISEMEWNDIKSLMTPRLK
;
A
#
# COMPACT_ATOMS: atom_id res chain seq x y z
N MET A 1 -45.83 21.63 -0.58
CA MET A 1 -44.76 21.46 -1.59
C MET A 1 -43.38 21.94 -1.11
N LYS A 2 -43.26 23.12 -0.48
CA LYS A 2 -41.97 23.69 -0.02
C LYS A 2 -41.21 22.86 1.04
N LYS A 3 -41.94 22.16 1.93
CA LYS A 3 -41.35 21.35 3.02
C LYS A 3 -40.65 20.07 2.54
N TRP A 4 -41.09 19.51 1.42
CA TRP A 4 -40.55 18.24 0.90
C TRP A 4 -39.28 18.47 0.05
N LEU A 5 -39.14 19.65 -0.56
CA LEU A 5 -37.92 20.06 -1.27
C LEU A 5 -36.71 20.17 -0.32
N VAL A 6 -36.91 20.63 0.92
CA VAL A 6 -35.84 20.72 1.92
C VAL A 6 -35.34 19.33 2.34
N ILE A 7 -36.26 18.38 2.51
CA ILE A 7 -35.93 16.99 2.90
C ILE A 7 -35.16 16.28 1.77
N ILE A 8 -35.57 16.47 0.52
CA ILE A 8 -34.88 15.90 -0.65
C ILE A 8 -33.47 16.50 -0.81
N CYS A 9 -33.28 17.80 -0.61
CA CYS A 9 -31.95 18.43 -0.64
C CYS A 9 -31.02 17.89 0.46
N PHE A 10 -31.53 17.65 1.68
CA PHE A 10 -30.74 17.04 2.76
C PHE A 10 -30.37 15.57 2.47
N LEU A 11 -31.25 14.81 1.82
CA LEU A 11 -30.98 13.42 1.40
C LEU A 11 -29.93 13.33 0.29
N THR A 12 -29.86 14.31 -0.62
CA THR A 12 -28.88 14.31 -1.72
C THR A 12 -27.47 14.73 -1.27
N CYS A 13 -27.32 15.41 -0.13
CA CYS A 13 -26.02 15.82 0.40
C CYS A 13 -25.18 14.66 0.97
N TRP A 14 -25.76 13.47 1.17
CA TRP A 14 -25.02 12.27 1.59
C TRP A 14 -24.44 11.46 0.43
N LEU A 15 -24.83 11.74 -0.81
CA LEU A 15 -24.23 11.14 -2.00
C LEU A 15 -22.99 11.94 -2.46
N GLY A 16 -22.16 12.34 -1.50
CA GLY A 16 -20.82 12.81 -1.80
C GLY A 16 -19.99 11.61 -2.22
N ALA A 17 -19.89 11.36 -3.53
CA ALA A 17 -18.83 10.53 -4.07
C ALA A 17 -17.49 11.21 -3.73
N SER A 18 -16.92 10.83 -2.58
CA SER A 18 -15.63 11.29 -2.12
C SER A 18 -14.56 10.78 -3.09
N ALA A 19 -14.15 11.64 -4.02
CA ALA A 19 -12.90 11.45 -4.73
C ALA A 19 -11.77 11.69 -3.71
N GLN A 20 -11.43 10.66 -2.94
CA GLN A 20 -10.46 10.80 -1.88
C GLN A 20 -9.08 11.08 -2.47
N ASN A 21 -8.42 12.11 -1.95
CA ASN A 21 -7.08 12.48 -2.37
C ASN A 21 -6.08 11.47 -1.80
N LEU A 22 -5.13 10.98 -2.61
CA LEU A 22 -4.06 10.09 -2.14
C LEU A 22 -3.29 10.67 -0.94
N ARG A 23 -3.19 12.00 -0.86
CA ARG A 23 -2.64 12.71 0.31
C ARG A 23 -3.40 12.36 1.58
N ASP A 24 -4.72 12.40 1.54
CA ASP A 24 -5.56 12.15 2.71
C ASP A 24 -5.51 10.66 3.08
N VAL A 25 -5.54 9.77 2.07
CA VAL A 25 -5.32 8.33 2.27
C VAL A 25 -4.00 8.08 3.01
N TRP A 26 -2.91 8.72 2.59
CA TRP A 26 -1.60 8.63 3.22
C TRP A 26 -1.60 9.15 4.66
N ILE A 27 -2.16 10.33 4.90
CA ILE A 27 -2.19 10.94 6.24
C ILE A 27 -3.02 10.10 7.22
N ASP A 28 -4.16 9.57 6.76
CA ASP A 28 -5.08 8.77 7.56
C ASP A 28 -4.71 7.29 7.65
N MET A 29 -3.60 6.87 7.01
CA MET A 29 -3.03 5.54 7.19
C MET A 29 -2.84 5.24 8.69
N PRO A 30 -3.32 4.12 9.23
CA PRO A 30 -3.12 3.79 10.65
C PRO A 30 -1.64 3.61 11.00
N ASP A 31 -1.25 4.09 12.18
CA ASP A 31 0.11 3.92 12.70
C ASP A 31 0.49 2.43 12.84
N THR A 32 -0.48 1.53 12.97
CA THR A 32 -0.24 0.08 13.01
C THR A 32 0.42 -0.47 11.73
N ILE A 33 0.31 0.22 10.59
CA ILE A 33 0.94 -0.19 9.32
C ILE A 33 2.44 0.13 9.33
N SER A 34 2.82 1.26 9.93
CA SER A 34 4.22 1.67 10.12
C SER A 34 4.35 2.39 11.47
N PRO A 35 4.61 1.65 12.56
CA PRO A 35 4.56 2.20 13.93
C PRO A 35 5.57 3.32 14.20
N TYR A 36 6.63 3.38 13.41
CA TYR A 36 7.68 4.39 13.52
C TYR A 36 7.42 5.64 12.66
N LEU A 37 6.34 5.67 11.90
CA LEU A 37 5.96 6.79 11.06
C LEU A 37 4.54 7.22 11.43
N ASN A 38 4.41 8.04 12.47
CA ASN A 38 3.11 8.51 12.98
C ASN A 38 2.41 9.53 12.05
N LYS A 39 1.16 9.88 12.37
CA LYS A 39 0.35 10.84 11.60
C LYS A 39 1.02 12.20 11.37
N SER A 40 1.74 12.71 12.37
CA SER A 40 2.43 14.00 12.25
C SER A 40 3.51 13.94 11.16
N LEU A 41 4.36 12.91 11.20
CA LEU A 41 5.42 12.71 10.23
C LEU A 41 4.87 12.46 8.82
N ARG A 42 3.77 11.71 8.69
CA ARG A 42 3.08 11.52 7.40
C ARG A 42 2.54 12.82 6.83
N THR A 43 1.98 13.67 7.69
CA THR A 43 1.47 15.00 7.30
C THR A 43 2.61 15.90 6.83
N GLU A 44 3.69 15.96 7.59
CA GLU A 44 4.89 16.75 7.25
C GLU A 44 5.49 16.32 5.90
N LEU A 45 5.66 15.02 5.67
CA LEU A 45 6.13 14.49 4.37
C LEU A 45 5.25 14.92 3.20
N ALA A 46 3.92 14.84 3.36
CA ALA A 46 2.99 15.24 2.31
C ALA A 46 3.01 16.76 2.06
N ASP A 47 3.23 17.55 3.11
CA ASP A 47 3.37 19.00 3.00
C ASP A 47 4.67 19.40 2.29
N TYR A 48 5.78 18.71 2.56
CA TYR A 48 7.04 18.93 1.84
C TYR A 48 6.91 18.65 0.34
N VAL A 49 6.21 17.58 -0.05
CA VAL A 49 5.89 17.32 -1.46
C VAL A 49 5.12 18.48 -2.07
N LYS A 50 4.09 18.99 -1.37
CA LYS A 50 3.26 20.12 -1.85
C LYS A 50 4.07 21.41 -1.97
N MET A 51 5.01 21.65 -1.05
CA MET A 51 5.89 22.81 -1.05
C MET A 51 7.01 22.71 -2.11
N GLY A 52 7.21 21.56 -2.74
CA GLY A 52 8.30 21.34 -3.71
C GLY A 52 9.69 21.33 -3.07
N VAL A 53 9.77 21.03 -1.77
CA VAL A 53 11.03 20.88 -1.03
C VAL A 53 11.36 19.41 -0.84
N ASP A 54 12.52 19.12 -0.24
CA ASP A 54 12.97 17.75 0.00
C ASP A 54 11.97 16.98 0.89
N PRO A 55 11.27 15.95 0.39
CA PRO A 55 10.20 15.29 1.13
C PRO A 55 10.77 14.16 2.00
N ALA A 56 11.59 14.52 2.97
CA ALA A 56 12.24 13.59 3.89
C ALA A 56 12.14 14.05 5.36
N VAL A 57 11.93 13.09 6.26
CA VAL A 57 11.84 13.33 7.71
C VAL A 57 12.64 12.28 8.48
N LYS A 58 13.02 12.60 9.72
CA LYS A 58 13.50 11.60 10.68
C LYS A 58 12.31 10.88 11.30
N ASN A 59 12.28 9.56 11.20
CA ASN A 59 11.23 8.73 11.79
C ASN A 59 11.51 8.45 13.27
N LEU A 60 10.56 7.79 13.96
CA LEU A 60 10.66 7.53 15.40
C LEU A 60 11.78 6.55 15.78
N LEU A 61 12.46 5.93 14.81
CA LEU A 61 13.63 5.06 14.98
C LEU A 61 14.93 5.75 14.52
N ASP A 62 14.92 7.07 14.36
CA ASP A 62 16.04 7.91 13.91
C ASP A 62 16.57 7.61 12.50
N ASP A 63 15.87 6.79 11.71
CA ASP A 63 16.17 6.61 10.30
C ASP A 63 15.46 7.68 9.45
N THR A 64 15.87 7.81 8.19
CA THR A 64 15.29 8.76 7.25
C THR A 64 14.21 8.10 6.42
N THR A 65 12.99 8.63 6.50
CA THR A 65 11.87 8.27 5.62
C THR A 65 11.67 9.35 4.56
N ARG A 66 11.40 8.95 3.32
CA ARG A 66 11.34 9.84 2.16
C ARG A 66 10.23 9.44 1.21
N ILE A 67 9.48 10.42 0.68
CA ILE A 67 8.58 10.18 -0.45
C ILE A 67 9.38 10.31 -1.75
N GLU A 68 9.55 9.19 -2.46
CA GLU A 68 10.27 9.16 -3.74
C GLU A 68 9.39 9.62 -4.91
N ARG A 69 8.10 9.30 -4.83
CA ARG A 69 7.14 9.66 -5.86
C ARG A 69 5.75 9.81 -5.27
N MET A 70 5.06 10.88 -5.65
CA MET A 70 3.65 11.07 -5.35
C MET A 70 2.93 11.57 -6.60
N THR A 71 1.85 10.89 -6.96
CA THR A 71 0.96 11.25 -8.06
C THR A 71 -0.49 11.29 -7.56
N LYS A 72 -1.47 11.45 -8.46
CA LYS A 72 -2.89 11.44 -8.08
C LYS A 72 -3.35 10.12 -7.44
N ASN A 73 -2.82 8.97 -7.87
CA ASN A 73 -3.32 7.65 -7.45
C ASN A 73 -2.22 6.66 -7.07
N TYR A 74 -0.97 7.09 -7.01
CA TYR A 74 0.17 6.26 -6.64
C TYR A 74 1.20 7.03 -5.82
N MET A 75 1.72 6.39 -4.78
CA MET A 75 2.79 6.90 -3.92
C MET A 75 3.84 5.80 -3.71
N LEU A 76 5.12 6.18 -3.82
CA LEU A 76 6.27 5.36 -3.43
C LEU A 76 7.00 6.07 -2.29
N VAL A 77 7.21 5.34 -1.21
CA VAL A 77 7.89 5.82 0.00
C VAL A 77 9.06 4.90 0.31
N GLN A 78 10.25 5.49 0.46
CA GLN A 78 11.36 4.82 1.11
C GLN A 78 11.20 4.99 2.62
N LEU A 79 10.87 3.91 3.34
CA LEU A 79 10.71 3.94 4.80
C LEU A 79 12.07 3.97 5.50
N SER A 80 13.02 3.20 4.98
CA SER A 80 14.40 3.10 5.42
C SER A 80 15.31 2.62 4.28
N LYS A 81 16.61 2.42 4.54
CA LYS A 81 17.47 1.69 3.59
C LYS A 81 17.02 0.24 3.37
N ALA A 82 16.39 -0.36 4.37
CA ALA A 82 15.99 -1.76 4.37
C ALA A 82 14.52 -1.99 3.98
N SER A 83 13.71 -0.94 3.77
CA SER A 83 12.29 -1.14 3.44
C SER A 83 11.68 0.01 2.65
N SER A 84 10.67 -0.32 1.85
CA SER A 84 9.85 0.62 1.10
C SER A 84 8.37 0.25 1.19
N LEU A 85 7.53 1.24 0.89
CA LEU A 85 6.08 1.12 0.93
C LEU A 85 5.49 1.82 -0.30
N GLU A 86 4.57 1.16 -0.96
CA GLU A 86 3.83 1.70 -2.10
C GLU A 86 2.34 1.68 -1.81
N ILE A 87 1.66 2.77 -2.16
CA ILE A 87 0.20 2.88 -2.10
C ILE A 87 -0.31 3.13 -3.51
N LYS A 88 -1.26 2.32 -3.95
CA LYS A 88 -1.98 2.50 -5.21
C LYS A 88 -3.49 2.52 -4.94
N LEU A 89 -4.16 3.57 -5.41
CA LEU A 89 -5.63 3.57 -5.50
C LEU A 89 -6.00 2.78 -6.76
N LEU A 90 -6.59 1.60 -6.57
CA LEU A 90 -7.01 0.73 -7.69
C LEU A 90 -8.31 1.24 -8.32
N ASP A 91 -9.23 1.68 -7.47
CA ASP A 91 -10.53 2.25 -7.81
C ASP A 91 -10.97 3.25 -6.73
N ASN A 92 -12.24 3.66 -6.73
CA ASN A 92 -12.80 4.63 -5.78
C ASN A 92 -13.02 4.07 -4.36
N SER A 93 -12.79 2.78 -4.13
CA SER A 93 -13.06 2.08 -2.87
C SER A 93 -11.88 1.26 -2.36
N THR A 94 -10.95 0.88 -3.24
CA THR A 94 -9.90 -0.09 -2.96
C THR A 94 -8.51 0.54 -2.98
N ILE A 95 -7.78 0.34 -1.88
CA ILE A 95 -6.38 0.71 -1.71
C ILE A 95 -5.55 -0.57 -1.78
N ALA A 96 -4.54 -0.58 -2.63
CA ALA A 96 -3.46 -1.57 -2.60
C ALA A 96 -2.25 -0.99 -1.87
N LEU A 97 -1.78 -1.73 -0.87
CA LEU A 97 -0.56 -1.45 -0.13
C LEU A 97 0.46 -2.54 -0.44
N VAL A 98 1.62 -2.17 -0.95
CA VAL A 98 2.76 -3.08 -1.09
C VAL A 98 3.83 -2.67 -0.10
N GLN A 99 4.26 -3.59 0.75
CA GLN A 99 5.39 -3.39 1.65
C GLN A 99 6.53 -4.28 1.19
N THR A 100 7.71 -3.71 0.98
CA THR A 100 8.88 -4.43 0.53
C THR A 100 9.99 -4.34 1.57
N TRP A 101 10.55 -5.48 1.93
CA TRP A 101 11.72 -5.58 2.80
C TRP A 101 12.93 -6.04 1.99
N LYS A 102 14.01 -5.28 2.09
CA LYS A 102 15.27 -5.50 1.38
C LYS A 102 16.21 -6.28 2.31
N GLY A 103 15.99 -7.59 2.39
CA GLY A 103 16.91 -8.55 3.02
C GLY A 103 18.02 -8.99 2.05
N PRO A 104 18.59 -10.20 2.22
CA PRO A 104 19.48 -10.80 1.22
C PRO A 104 18.85 -10.89 -0.18
N VAL A 105 17.54 -11.13 -0.21
CA VAL A 105 16.67 -11.03 -1.38
C VAL A 105 15.47 -10.19 -0.98
N ALA A 106 14.96 -9.36 -1.90
CA ALA A 106 13.80 -8.52 -1.63
C ALA A 106 12.50 -9.36 -1.60
N GLU A 107 11.67 -9.11 -0.58
CA GLU A 107 10.36 -9.76 -0.41
C GLU A 107 9.28 -8.70 -0.30
N SER A 108 8.10 -8.94 -0.88
CA SER A 108 7.04 -7.95 -0.99
C SER A 108 5.67 -8.52 -0.65
N LYS A 109 5.02 -7.92 0.33
CA LYS A 109 3.66 -8.28 0.73
C LYS A 109 2.65 -7.30 0.14
N LEU A 110 1.70 -7.81 -0.63
CA LEU A 110 0.51 -7.08 -1.07
C LEU A 110 -0.62 -7.23 -0.05
N SER A 111 -1.24 -6.12 0.33
CA SER A 111 -2.45 -6.08 1.17
C SER A 111 -3.47 -5.15 0.53
N LEU A 112 -4.75 -5.53 0.57
CA LEU A 112 -5.85 -4.71 0.07
C LEU A 112 -6.66 -4.17 1.23
N PHE A 113 -7.05 -2.90 1.13
CA PHE A 113 -7.86 -2.21 2.13
C PHE A 113 -8.98 -1.44 1.45
N ASN A 114 -10.06 -1.18 2.19
CA ASN A 114 -10.99 -0.13 1.81
C ASN A 114 -10.45 1.26 2.20
N GLN A 115 -11.17 2.32 1.84
CA GLN A 115 -10.83 3.71 2.17
C GLN A 115 -10.72 4.01 3.68
N GLN A 116 -11.33 3.17 4.53
CA GLN A 116 -11.26 3.28 5.99
C GLN A 116 -10.13 2.43 6.57
N TRP A 117 -9.20 1.97 5.73
CA TRP A 117 -8.08 1.10 6.10
C TRP A 117 -8.51 -0.23 6.75
N GLN A 118 -9.71 -0.71 6.44
CA GLN A 118 -10.17 -2.04 6.82
C GLN A 118 -9.68 -3.04 5.77
N ALA A 119 -9.01 -4.09 6.22
CA ALA A 119 -8.44 -5.09 5.32
C ALA A 119 -9.53 -5.88 4.58
N HIS A 120 -9.34 -6.07 3.28
CA HIS A 120 -10.09 -7.08 2.54
C HIS A 120 -9.47 -8.45 2.78
N ALA A 121 -10.31 -9.48 2.98
CA ALA A 121 -9.86 -10.85 2.97
C ALA A 121 -9.33 -11.18 1.56
N MET A 122 -8.02 -11.33 1.44
CA MET A 122 -7.36 -11.62 0.18
C MET A 122 -6.94 -13.09 0.18
N VAL A 123 -7.47 -13.87 -0.77
CA VAL A 123 -6.97 -15.20 -1.11
C VAL A 123 -6.37 -15.11 -2.50
N ILE A 124 -5.23 -14.41 -2.63
CA ILE A 124 -4.37 -14.68 -3.79
C ILE A 124 -3.56 -15.90 -3.42
N LEU A 125 -3.98 -17.05 -3.94
CA LEU A 125 -3.09 -18.20 -4.05
C LEU A 125 -2.31 -17.99 -5.35
N PRO A 126 -1.01 -17.61 -5.29
CA PRO A 126 -0.20 -17.61 -6.50
C PRO A 126 -0.24 -19.02 -7.09
N GLN A 127 -0.79 -19.14 -8.30
CA GLN A 127 -0.80 -20.40 -9.02
C GLN A 127 0.64 -20.80 -9.35
N GLU A 128 0.94 -22.10 -9.25
CA GLU A 128 2.23 -22.62 -9.71
C GLU A 128 2.26 -22.53 -11.23
N THR A 129 3.08 -21.62 -11.77
CA THR A 129 3.29 -21.49 -13.22
C THR A 129 4.43 -22.37 -13.73
N ILE A 130 5.07 -23.15 -12.85
CA ILE A 130 6.28 -23.90 -13.19
C ILE A 130 5.89 -25.34 -13.51
N GLU A 131 6.18 -25.76 -14.74
CA GLU A 131 6.01 -27.13 -15.21
C GLU A 131 7.36 -27.87 -15.22
N LYS A 132 7.33 -29.19 -15.02
CA LYS A 132 8.53 -30.02 -15.07
C LYS A 132 9.06 -30.07 -16.52
N PRO A 133 10.35 -29.76 -16.77
CA PRO A 133 10.96 -29.99 -18.07
C PRO A 133 11.01 -31.48 -18.43
N ASP A 134 10.88 -31.78 -19.73
CA ASP A 134 11.02 -33.15 -20.25
C ASP A 134 12.46 -33.71 -20.10
N THR A 135 13.44 -32.83 -19.93
CA THR A 135 14.87 -33.16 -19.89
C THR A 135 15.37 -33.71 -18.55
N ILE A 136 14.56 -33.66 -17.49
CA ILE A 136 14.98 -34.06 -16.13
C ILE A 136 14.11 -35.19 -15.58
N SER A 137 14.71 -36.01 -14.72
CA SER A 137 14.00 -37.08 -14.02
C SER A 137 13.01 -36.53 -12.98
N GLU A 138 12.07 -37.38 -12.55
CA GLU A 138 11.10 -37.02 -11.52
C GLU A 138 11.76 -36.78 -10.14
N MET A 139 12.86 -37.50 -9.87
CA MET A 139 13.66 -37.33 -8.65
C MET A 139 14.35 -35.96 -8.64
N GLU A 140 15.07 -35.61 -9.70
CA GLU A 140 15.73 -34.30 -9.82
C GLU A 140 14.73 -33.16 -9.78
N TRP A 141 13.55 -33.32 -10.41
CA TRP A 141 12.48 -32.34 -10.33
C TRP A 141 11.99 -32.12 -8.90
N ASN A 142 11.77 -33.20 -8.15
CA ASN A 142 11.34 -33.10 -6.76
C ASN A 142 12.39 -32.45 -5.86
N ASP A 143 13.66 -32.77 -6.08
CA ASP A 143 14.79 -32.15 -5.36
C ASP A 143 14.84 -30.64 -5.63
N ILE A 144 14.79 -30.22 -6.90
CA ILE A 144 14.76 -28.79 -7.26
C ILE A 144 13.49 -28.10 -6.74
N LYS A 145 12.33 -28.77 -6.85
CA LYS A 145 11.05 -28.24 -6.36
C LYS A 145 11.06 -28.02 -4.85
N SER A 146 11.79 -28.85 -4.10
CA SER A 146 11.96 -28.67 -2.66
C SER A 146 12.71 -27.37 -2.31
N LEU A 147 13.68 -26.97 -3.13
CA LEU A 147 14.47 -25.74 -2.94
C LEU A 147 13.66 -24.46 -3.18
N MET A 148 12.51 -24.56 -3.85
CA MET A 148 11.62 -23.42 -4.10
C MET A 148 10.77 -23.03 -2.87
N THR A 149 11.01 -23.65 -1.72
CA THR A 149 10.31 -23.38 -0.45
C THR A 149 11.29 -23.02 0.67
N PRO A 150 10.99 -22.03 1.53
CA PRO A 150 9.78 -21.21 1.53
C PRO A 150 9.74 -20.28 0.31
N ARG A 151 8.55 -20.12 -0.28
CA ARG A 151 8.33 -19.03 -1.23
C ARG A 151 8.36 -17.74 -0.44
N LEU A 152 9.26 -16.83 -0.81
CA LEU A 152 9.18 -15.43 -0.37
C LEU A 152 7.77 -14.95 -0.75
N LYS A 153 6.97 -14.59 0.26
CA LYS A 153 5.54 -14.30 0.14
C LYS A 153 5.28 -12.83 -0.20
#